data_AF-A0A3D2EX79-F1
#
_entry.id   AF-A0A3D2EX79-F1
#
_cell.length_a   1.000
_cell.length_b   1.000
_cell.length_c   1.000
_cell.angle_alpha   90.00
_cell.angle_beta   90.00
_cell.angle_gamma   90.00
#
_symmetry.space_group_name_H-M   'P 1'
#
loop_
_entity.id
_entity.type
_entity.pdbx_description
1 polymer ?
#
loop_
_entity_poly.entity_id
_entity_poly.type
_entity_poly.pdbx_seq_one_letter_code
_entity_poly.pdbx_strand_id
1 'polypeptide(L)' 'MKGLGPIARILLLVGGLNLGLVGVGMLVDNDLNVINMVVGGLPVLEAVVYVLVGLSALFVIFNKKA' A
#
# COMPACT_ATOMS: atom_id res chain seq x y z
N MET A 1 7.36 -17.24 -13.14
CA MET A 1 6.92 -16.08 -12.33
C MET A 1 8.11 -15.41 -11.60
N LYS A 2 9.20 -15.04 -12.30
CA LYS A 2 10.38 -14.44 -11.64
C LYS A 2 10.23 -12.94 -11.31
N GLY A 3 9.28 -12.23 -11.96
CA GLY A 3 9.11 -10.78 -11.80
C GLY A 3 8.01 -10.32 -10.84
N LEU A 4 7.02 -11.17 -10.51
CA LEU A 4 5.90 -10.77 -9.64
C LEU A 4 6.25 -10.67 -8.16
N GLY A 5 7.19 -11.49 -7.66
CA GLY A 5 7.64 -11.45 -6.27
C GLY A 5 8.18 -10.07 -5.85
N PRO A 6 9.16 -9.50 -6.57
CA PRO A 6 9.69 -8.16 -6.29
C PRO A 6 8.62 -7.07 -6.30
N ILE A 7 7.72 -7.08 -7.30
CA ILE A 7 6.66 -6.08 -7.45
C ILE A 7 5.66 -6.15 -6.29
N ALA A 8 5.23 -7.37 -5.92
CA ALA A 8 4.31 -7.57 -4.80
C ALA A 8 4.95 -7.14 -3.46
N ARG A 9 6.25 -7.41 -3.25
CA ARG A 9 6.98 -6.93 -2.07
C ARG A 9 7.06 -5.40 -2.02
N ILE A 10 7.31 -4.75 -3.15
CA ILE A 10 7.35 -3.28 -3.21
C ILE A 10 5.97 -2.69 -2.89
N LEU A 11 4.90 -3.20 -3.51
CA LEU A 11 3.53 -2.76 -3.23
C LEU A 11 3.16 -2.96 -1.75
N LEU A 12 3.56 -4.09 -1.16
CA LEU A 12 3.34 -4.36 0.26
C LEU A 12 4.12 -3.39 1.15
N LEU A 13 5.39 -3.11 0.84
CA LEU A 13 6.22 -2.15 1.58
C LEU A 13 5.66 -0.74 1.50
N VAL A 14 5.31 -0.26 0.30
CA VAL A 14 4.73 1.07 0.09
C VAL A 14 3.38 1.20 0.80
N GLY A 15 2.51 0.20 0.67
CA GLY A 15 1.21 0.18 1.33
C GLY A 15 1.34 0.14 2.86
N GLY A 16 2.24 -0.67 3.39
CA GLY A 16 2.53 -0.75 4.82
C GLY A 16 3.12 0.55 5.39
N LEU A 17 4.04 1.18 4.65
CA LEU A 17 4.59 2.49 5.03
C LEU A 17 3.52 3.58 5.00
N ASN A 18 2.64 3.63 4.00
CA ASN A 18 1.52 4.57 3.98
C ASN A 18 0.61 4.38 5.20
N LEU A 19 0.27 3.13 5.53
CA LEU A 19 -0.59 2.84 6.68
C LEU A 19 0.08 3.25 8.00
N GLY A 20 1.40 3.05 8.13
CA GLY A 20 2.18 3.52 9.26
C GLY A 20 2.22 5.05 9.36
N LEU A 21 2.40 5.74 8.24
CA LEU A 21 2.36 7.21 8.18
C LEU A 21 0.97 7.74 8.53
N VAL A 22 -0.10 7.16 7.98
CA VAL A 22 -1.48 7.50 8.36
C VAL A 22 -1.69 7.32 9.87
N GLY A 23 -1.20 6.23 10.45
CA GLY A 23 -1.26 6.00 11.90
C GLY A 23 -0.49 7.06 12.70
N VAL A 24 0.71 7.45 12.27
CA VAL A 24 1.47 8.55 12.87
C VAL A 24 0.72 9.87 12.72
N GLY A 25 0.15 10.13 11.56
CA GLY A 25 -0.67 11.30 11.26
C GLY A 25 -1.84 11.44 12.22
N MET A 26 -2.54 10.33 12.51
CA MET A 26 -3.60 10.30 13.52
C MET A 26 -3.12 10.68 14.93
N LEU A 27 -1.86 10.39 15.29
CA LEU A 27 -1.29 10.76 16.59
C LEU A 27 -0.89 12.24 16.68
N VAL A 28 -0.61 12.87 15.54
CA VAL A 28 -0.18 14.28 15.46
C VAL A 28 -1.25 15.20 14.85
N ASP A 29 -2.48 14.70 14.71
CA ASP A 29 -3.64 15.39 14.11
C ASP A 29 -3.33 15.97 12.71
N ASN A 30 -2.65 15.18 11.89
CA ASN A 30 -2.22 15.57 10.54
C ASN A 30 -2.49 14.46 9.53
N ASP A 31 -2.91 14.81 8.31
CA ASP A 31 -3.13 13.81 7.26
C ASP A 31 -1.83 13.49 6.53
N LEU A 32 -1.25 12.33 6.88
CA LEU A 32 -0.03 11.80 6.28
C LEU A 32 -0.31 10.67 5.28
N ASN A 33 -1.51 10.65 4.69
CA ASN A 33 -1.86 9.71 3.65
C ASN A 33 -1.16 10.06 2.32
N VAL A 34 0.04 9.51 2.14
CA VAL A 34 0.86 9.69 0.94
C VAL A 34 0.13 9.20 -0.31
N ILE A 35 -0.67 8.14 -0.22
CA ILE A 35 -1.49 7.68 -1.35
C ILE A 35 -2.45 8.80 -1.75
N ASN A 36 -3.25 9.31 -0.82
CA ASN A 36 -4.19 10.41 -1.09
C ASN A 36 -3.49 11.65 -1.68
N MET A 37 -2.32 12.02 -1.12
CA MET A 37 -1.49 13.12 -1.62
C MET A 37 -1.03 12.92 -3.07
N VAL A 38 -0.65 11.69 -3.44
CA VAL A 38 -0.15 11.37 -4.78
C VAL A 38 -1.28 11.25 -5.81
N VAL A 39 -2.41 10.63 -5.46
CA VAL A 39 -3.59 10.53 -6.35
C VAL A 39 -4.49 11.77 -6.33
N GLY A 40 -4.06 12.84 -5.64
CA GLY A 40 -4.72 14.16 -5.68
C GLY A 40 -6.11 14.17 -5.07
N GLY A 41 -6.35 13.31 -4.06
CA GLY A 41 -7.65 13.23 -3.38
C GLY A 41 -8.77 12.55 -4.17
N LEU A 42 -8.46 11.81 -5.23
CA LEU A 42 -9.44 11.03 -5.99
C LEU A 42 -9.77 9.72 -5.25
N PRO A 43 -10.96 9.58 -4.62
CA PRO A 43 -11.26 8.44 -3.74
C PRO A 43 -11.28 7.10 -4.48
N VAL A 44 -11.64 7.10 -5.76
CA VAL A 44 -11.68 5.89 -6.60
C VAL A 44 -10.28 5.37 -6.88
N LEU A 45 -9.31 6.24 -7.18
CA LEU A 45 -7.94 5.81 -7.46
C LEU A 45 -7.25 5.30 -6.19
N GLU A 46 -7.46 5.99 -5.07
CA GLU A 46 -6.97 5.55 -3.76
C GLU A 46 -7.48 4.15 -3.41
N ALA A 47 -8.78 3.89 -3.60
CA ALA A 47 -9.36 2.57 -3.36
C ALA A 47 -8.72 1.48 -4.25
N VAL A 48 -8.43 1.78 -5.52
CA VAL A 48 -7.74 0.84 -6.42
C VAL A 48 -6.35 0.51 -5.88
N VAL A 49 -5.58 1.51 -5.44
CA VAL A 49 -4.24 1.29 -4.87
C VAL A 49 -4.33 0.40 -3.62
N TYR A 50 -5.29 0.65 -2.72
CA TYR A 50 -5.48 -0.19 -1.54
C TYR A 50 -5.84 -1.63 -1.87
N VAL A 51 -6.68 -1.86 -2.88
CA VAL A 51 -6.99 -3.22 -3.34
C VAL A 51 -5.73 -3.90 -3.87
N LEU A 52 -4.90 -3.21 -4.65
CA LEU A 52 -3.63 -3.77 -5.16
C LEU A 52 -2.63 -4.09 -4.05
N VAL A 53 -2.55 -3.26 -3.02
CA VAL A 53 -1.75 -3.52 -1.81
C VAL A 53 -2.26 -4.77 -1.09
N GLY A 54 -3.57 -4.88 -0.88
CA GLY A 54 -4.18 -6.06 -0.24
C GLY A 54 -3.95 -7.35 -1.02
N LEU A 55 -4.12 -7.31 -2.35
CA LEU A 55 -3.83 -8.44 -3.23
C LEU A 55 -2.34 -8.81 -3.21
N SER A 56 -1.45 -7.83 -3.10
CA SER A 56 -0.01 -8.06 -2.96
C SER A 56 0.33 -8.75 -1.63
N ALA A 57 -0.34 -8.38 -0.53
CA ALA A 57 -0.20 -9.05 0.76
C ALA A 57 -0.61 -10.53 0.67
N LEU A 58 -1.78 -10.80 0.09
CA LEU A 58 -2.27 -12.16 -0.12
C LEU A 58 -1.31 -12.96 -1.01
N PHE A 59 -0.81 -12.36 -2.09
CA PHE A 59 0.17 -12.99 -2.98
C PHE A 59 1.46 -13.36 -2.24
N VAL A 60 2.01 -12.47 -1.41
CA VAL A 60 3.24 -12.75 -0.63
C VAL A 60 2.99 -13.85 0.42
N ILE A 61 1.83 -13.84 1.10
CA ILE A 61 1.48 -14.84 2.12
C ILE A 61 1.32 -16.24 1.52
N PHE A 62 0.54 -16.37 0.44
CA PHE A 62 0.23 -17.68 -0.14
C PHE A 62 1.32 -18.20 -1.07
N ASN A 63 2.23 -17.35 -1.53
CA ASN A 63 3.31 -17.74 -2.42
C ASN A 63 4.61 -17.91 -1.64
N LYS A 64 4.91 -19.14 -1.21
CA LYS A 64 6.14 -19.50 -0.46
C LYS A 64 7.47 -19.20 -1.18
N LYS A 65 7.42 -18.73 -2.43
CA LYS A 65 8.58 -18.32 -3.26
C LYS A 65 8.58 -16.82 -3.60
N ALA A 66 7.61 -16.04 -3.12
CA ALA A 66 7.55 -14.60 -3.35
C ALA A 66 8.72 -13.90 -2.68
#